data_AF-A0A7X3G5L5-F1
#
_entry.id   AF-A0A7X3G5L5-F1
#
_cell.length_a   1.000
_cell.length_b   1.000
_cell.length_c   1.000
_cell.angle_alpha   90.00
_cell.angle_beta   90.00
_cell.angle_gamma   90.00
#
_symmetry.space_group_name_H-M   'P 1'
#
loop_
_entity.id
_entity.type
_entity.pdbx_description
1 polymer ?
#
loop_
_entity_poly.entity_id
_entity_poly.type
_entity_poly.pdbx_seq_one_letter_code
_entity_poly.pdbx_strand_id
1 'polypeptide(L)'
;MKFSLARPAVALAILATLAACGGGGKATFPINITVSGLQYPGLVLSTNGQDLPINPPATAGQDVTAVFPNQIEYGQIYEVIPKGAVVTNHTPVGGTQPKHQQCAASPYLPYGTAGQLARIDIRFVCAINAYPLGGTVKGLTGTGLVLANGSTTGTIGVSPALDANQKPTGADVPLIMNSVPYNTTYGVTVLTQPTSPAQTCTVTGGANGFGGGTMDDAAETAGGVGNLVVTCVNN
;
A
#
# COMPACT_ATOMS: atom_id res chain seq x y z
N MET A 1 -17.33 -44.11 67.48
CA MET A 1 -18.21 -42.92 67.42
C MET A 1 -17.95 -42.22 66.08
N LYS A 2 -19.03 -41.74 65.44
CA LYS A 2 -19.16 -41.43 64.02
C LYS A 2 -18.28 -40.23 63.59
N PHE A 3 -17.52 -40.41 62.51
CA PHE A 3 -16.80 -39.35 61.79
C PHE A 3 -17.80 -38.41 61.10
N SER A 4 -18.25 -37.36 61.80
CA SER A 4 -19.28 -36.42 61.30
C SER A 4 -18.76 -35.04 60.91
N LEU A 5 -17.44 -34.79 60.95
CA LEU A 5 -16.85 -33.45 60.74
C LEU A 5 -15.89 -33.35 59.54
N ALA A 6 -15.62 -34.44 58.82
CA ALA A 6 -14.71 -34.41 57.66
C ALA A 6 -15.35 -33.85 56.37
N ARG A 7 -16.69 -33.82 56.28
CA ARG A 7 -17.42 -33.37 55.07
C ARG A 7 -17.53 -31.84 54.89
N PRO A 8 -17.73 -31.00 55.93
CA PRO A 8 -17.79 -29.55 55.73
C PRO A 8 -16.41 -28.89 55.54
N ALA A 9 -15.34 -29.50 56.05
CA ALA A 9 -13.99 -28.95 55.93
C ALA A 9 -13.42 -29.01 54.51
N VAL A 10 -13.73 -30.07 53.75
CA VAL A 10 -13.29 -30.22 52.35
C VAL A 10 -14.06 -29.26 51.42
N ALA A 11 -15.33 -29.00 51.69
CA ALA A 11 -16.13 -28.03 50.92
C ALA A 11 -15.65 -26.57 51.10
N LEU A 12 -15.21 -26.20 52.31
CA LEU A 12 -14.66 -24.86 52.56
C LEU A 12 -13.27 -24.66 51.91
N ALA A 13 -12.47 -25.72 51.81
CA ALA A 13 -11.17 -25.67 51.13
C ALA A 13 -11.30 -25.54 49.60
N ILE A 14 -12.36 -26.08 48.99
CA ILE A 14 -12.62 -25.98 47.54
C ILE A 14 -13.15 -24.58 47.14
N LEU A 15 -13.83 -23.87 48.06
CA LEU A 15 -14.30 -22.49 47.81
C LEU A 15 -13.17 -21.45 47.96
N ALA A 16 -12.16 -21.71 48.81
CA ALA A 16 -11.02 -20.82 48.99
C ALA A 16 -10.00 -20.86 47.85
N THR A 17 -9.93 -21.96 47.08
CA THR A 17 -9.02 -22.06 45.92
C THR A 17 -9.59 -21.41 44.66
N LEU A 18 -10.91 -21.26 44.54
CA LEU A 18 -11.53 -20.57 43.39
C LEU A 18 -11.45 -19.05 43.51
N ALA A 19 -11.48 -18.51 44.72
CA ALA A 19 -11.30 -17.08 44.98
C ALA A 19 -9.84 -16.60 44.74
N ALA A 20 -8.87 -17.51 44.71
CA ALA A 20 -7.47 -17.19 44.43
C ALA A 20 -7.17 -17.00 42.93
N CYS A 21 -8.09 -17.35 42.02
CA CYS A 21 -8.03 -16.98 40.60
C CYS A 21 -8.81 -15.69 40.30
N GLY A 22 -9.26 -14.98 41.33
CA GLY A 22 -9.89 -13.65 41.23
C GLY A 22 -8.91 -12.55 41.57
N GLY A 23 -7.80 -12.44 40.84
CA GLY A 23 -6.88 -11.32 40.99
C GLY A 23 -7.63 -10.01 40.73
N GLY A 24 -7.81 -9.18 41.77
CA GLY A 24 -8.59 -7.95 41.75
C GLY A 24 -8.03 -6.80 40.90
N GLY A 25 -7.10 -7.07 39.98
CA GLY A 25 -6.68 -6.15 38.94
C GLY A 25 -7.51 -6.39 37.68
N LYS A 26 -8.03 -5.34 37.05
CA LYS A 26 -8.62 -5.46 35.72
C LYS A 26 -7.54 -6.02 34.79
N ALA A 27 -7.78 -7.15 34.14
CA ALA A 27 -6.83 -7.69 33.17
C ALA A 27 -6.70 -6.69 32.02
N THR A 28 -5.48 -6.27 31.72
CA THR A 28 -5.17 -5.31 30.66
C THR A 28 -4.29 -5.96 29.59
N PHE A 29 -4.50 -5.56 28.33
CA PHE A 29 -3.87 -6.17 27.16
C PHE A 29 -3.12 -5.10 26.37
N PRO A 30 -1.79 -5.21 26.19
CA PRO A 30 -1.05 -4.31 25.33
C PRO A 30 -1.40 -4.55 23.86
N ILE A 31 -1.37 -3.48 23.06
CA ILE A 31 -1.50 -3.52 21.60
C ILE A 31 -0.12 -3.31 21.00
N ASN A 32 0.45 -4.39 20.47
CA ASN A 32 1.71 -4.36 19.73
C ASN A 32 1.41 -4.13 18.25
N ILE A 33 2.17 -3.22 17.65
CA ILE A 33 2.15 -2.91 16.24
C ILE A 33 3.46 -3.37 15.62
N THR A 34 3.37 -4.04 14.48
CA THR A 34 4.50 -4.22 13.57
C THR A 34 4.15 -3.61 12.23
N VAL A 35 5.04 -2.80 11.66
CA VAL A 35 4.86 -2.17 10.34
C VAL A 35 6.02 -2.59 9.45
N SER A 36 5.70 -3.18 8.29
CA SER A 36 6.70 -3.53 7.27
C SER A 36 6.62 -2.58 6.07
N GLY A 37 7.75 -2.38 5.39
CA GLY A 37 7.80 -1.58 4.16
C GLY A 37 7.71 -0.05 4.34
N LEU A 38 7.66 0.45 5.58
CA LEU A 38 7.63 1.88 5.87
C LEU A 38 8.97 2.53 5.51
N GLN A 39 8.96 3.53 4.62
CA GLN A 39 10.16 4.25 4.18
C GLN A 39 10.07 5.75 4.48
N TYR A 40 8.86 6.32 4.41
CA TYR A 40 8.64 7.75 4.66
C TYR A 40 7.96 8.00 6.01
N PRO A 41 8.19 9.14 6.65
CA PRO A 41 7.49 9.51 7.88
C PRO A 41 6.04 9.92 7.59
N GLY A 42 5.22 9.91 8.64
CA GLY A 42 3.86 10.44 8.60
C GLY A 42 2.76 9.46 9.00
N LEU A 43 3.05 8.16 9.15
CA LEU A 43 2.06 7.22 9.66
C LEU A 43 1.74 7.53 11.12
N VAL A 44 0.45 7.72 11.42
CA VAL A 44 -0.06 7.77 12.78
C VAL A 44 -1.21 6.78 12.88
N LEU A 45 -1.09 5.81 13.78
CA LEU A 45 -2.17 4.88 14.07
C LEU A 45 -2.95 5.36 15.28
N SER A 46 -4.25 5.13 15.28
CA SER A 46 -5.16 5.55 16.34
C SER A 46 -6.09 4.42 16.72
N THR A 47 -6.39 4.33 18.01
CA THR A 47 -7.44 3.46 18.55
C THR A 47 -7.92 4.03 19.87
N ASN A 48 -9.20 3.92 20.22
CA ASN A 48 -9.70 4.29 21.56
C ASN A 48 -9.24 5.67 22.09
N GLY A 49 -9.10 6.67 21.21
CA GLY A 49 -8.67 8.03 21.58
C GLY A 49 -7.17 8.20 21.86
N GLN A 50 -6.35 7.16 21.64
CA GLN A 50 -4.89 7.23 21.72
C GLN A 50 -4.28 7.17 20.32
N ASP A 51 -3.21 7.95 20.14
CA ASP A 51 -2.44 8.04 18.91
C ASP A 51 -1.04 7.46 19.10
N LEU A 52 -0.55 6.77 18.07
CA LEU A 52 0.76 6.17 18.02
C LEU A 52 1.44 6.58 16.70
N PRO A 53 2.35 7.58 16.72
CA PRO A 53 3.17 7.90 15.57
C PRO A 53 4.17 6.77 15.30
N ILE A 54 4.30 6.36 14.03
CA ILE A 54 5.24 5.33 13.59
C ILE A 54 6.25 6.00 12.66
N ASN A 55 7.53 5.98 13.06
CA ASN A 55 8.63 6.50 12.26
C ASN A 55 9.27 5.38 11.42
N PRO A 56 9.84 5.70 10.24
CA PRO A 56 10.61 4.74 9.45
C PRO A 56 11.75 4.11 10.26
N PRO A 57 12.14 2.87 9.92
CA PRO A 57 13.27 2.21 10.57
C PRO A 57 14.57 2.96 10.24
N ALA A 58 15.54 2.91 11.16
CA ALA A 58 16.87 3.48 10.91
C ALA A 58 17.60 2.78 9.74
N THR A 59 17.26 1.52 9.47
CA THR A 59 17.79 0.74 8.35
C THR A 59 16.65 0.39 7.39
N ALA A 60 16.80 0.74 6.12
CA ALA A 60 15.81 0.46 5.09
C ALA A 60 15.51 -1.05 4.99
N GLY A 61 14.22 -1.39 4.85
CA GLY A 61 13.76 -2.78 4.72
C GLY A 61 13.56 -3.52 6.05
N GLN A 62 13.87 -2.91 7.19
CA GLN A 62 13.52 -3.48 8.50
C GLN A 62 12.07 -3.20 8.89
N ASP A 63 11.49 -4.10 9.68
CA ASP A 63 10.20 -3.86 10.31
C ASP A 63 10.35 -2.86 11.45
N VAL A 64 9.32 -2.03 11.64
CA VAL A 64 9.17 -1.13 12.79
C VAL A 64 8.22 -1.77 13.78
N THR A 65 8.65 -1.93 15.03
CA THR A 65 7.80 -2.38 16.12
C THR A 65 7.49 -1.23 17.07
N ALA A 66 6.24 -1.14 17.51
CA ALA A 66 5.78 -0.11 18.44
C ALA A 66 4.65 -0.66 19.31
N VAL A 67 4.39 -0.02 20.44
CA VAL A 67 3.31 -0.39 21.36
C VAL A 67 2.50 0.86 21.67
N PHE A 68 1.18 0.74 21.66
CA PHE A 68 0.32 1.83 22.13
C PHE A 68 0.59 2.13 23.61
N PRO A 69 0.61 3.41 24.02
CA PRO A 69 1.02 3.81 25.38
C PRO A 69 0.08 3.25 26.47
N ASN A 70 -1.22 3.15 26.17
CA ASN A 70 -2.20 2.62 27.11
C ASN A 70 -2.68 1.23 26.67
N GLN A 71 -2.75 0.32 27.63
CA GLN A 71 -3.31 -1.00 27.45
C GLN A 71 -4.85 -0.94 27.42
N ILE A 72 -5.48 -1.97 26.84
CA ILE A 72 -6.94 -2.09 26.74
C ILE A 72 -7.46 -3.04 27.82
N GLU A 73 -8.55 -2.70 28.48
CA GLU A 73 -9.15 -3.56 29.51
C GLU A 73 -9.88 -4.77 28.90
N TYR A 74 -9.95 -5.87 29.64
CA TYR A 74 -10.76 -7.03 29.25
C TYR A 74 -12.19 -6.64 28.84
N GLY A 75 -12.62 -7.12 27.68
CA GLY A 75 -13.96 -6.88 27.15
C GLY A 75 -14.12 -5.56 26.38
N GLN A 76 -13.12 -4.67 26.39
CA GLN A 76 -13.15 -3.46 25.56
C GLN A 76 -12.90 -3.79 24.10
N ILE A 77 -13.64 -3.11 23.23
CA ILE A 77 -13.44 -3.20 21.78
C ILE A 77 -12.27 -2.30 21.39
N TYR A 78 -11.45 -2.76 20.46
CA TYR A 78 -10.42 -1.96 19.82
C TYR A 78 -10.57 -2.06 18.31
N GLU A 79 -10.14 -1.00 17.63
CA GLU A 79 -9.99 -0.93 16.19
C GLU A 79 -8.85 0.04 15.90
N VAL A 80 -7.76 -0.48 15.31
CA VAL A 80 -6.55 0.28 15.02
C VAL A 80 -6.59 0.73 13.57
N ILE A 81 -6.62 2.03 13.36
CA ILE A 81 -6.78 2.64 12.04
C ILE A 81 -5.79 3.80 11.87
N PRO A 82 -5.45 4.19 10.63
CA PRO A 82 -4.76 5.46 10.40
C PRO A 82 -5.55 6.62 11.03
N LYS A 83 -4.87 7.52 11.75
CA LYS A 83 -5.50 8.62 12.48
C LYS A 83 -6.32 9.50 11.53
N GLY A 84 -7.58 9.73 11.86
CA GLY A 84 -8.51 10.51 11.04
C GLY A 84 -9.13 9.73 9.87
N ALA A 85 -8.90 8.42 9.76
CA ALA A 85 -9.64 7.58 8.82
C ALA A 85 -11.11 7.48 9.22
N VAL A 86 -11.98 7.44 8.22
CA VAL A 86 -13.41 7.12 8.41
C VAL A 86 -13.58 5.62 8.27
N VAL A 87 -14.28 5.00 9.21
CA VAL A 87 -14.49 3.55 9.22
C VAL A 87 -15.93 3.23 8.84
N THR A 88 -16.08 2.40 7.81
CA THR A 88 -17.36 1.79 7.42
C THR A 88 -17.17 0.29 7.36
N ASN A 89 -17.96 -0.48 8.12
CA ASN A 89 -17.85 -1.96 8.17
C ASN A 89 -16.39 -2.43 8.36
N HIS A 90 -15.69 -1.88 9.35
CA HIS A 90 -14.28 -2.18 9.64
C HIS A 90 -13.28 -1.93 8.50
N THR A 91 -13.67 -1.12 7.52
CA THR A 91 -12.81 -0.70 6.42
C THR A 91 -12.43 0.76 6.63
N PRO A 92 -11.19 1.07 7.06
CA PRO A 92 -10.74 2.44 7.18
C PRO A 92 -10.46 3.04 5.80
N VAL A 93 -11.00 4.24 5.56
CA VAL A 93 -10.75 5.02 4.35
C VAL A 93 -10.12 6.36 4.73
N GLY A 94 -9.02 6.70 4.08
CA GLY A 94 -8.25 7.91 4.35
C GLY A 94 -7.39 7.80 5.61
N GLY A 95 -7.29 8.92 6.34
CA GLY A 95 -6.44 9.06 7.51
C GLY A 95 -4.98 9.40 7.20
N THR A 96 -4.21 9.59 8.26
CA THR A 96 -2.82 10.07 8.19
C THR A 96 -1.90 8.95 7.74
N GLN A 97 -1.48 9.03 6.49
CA GLN A 97 -0.55 8.09 5.85
C GLN A 97 0.83 8.74 5.67
N PRO A 98 1.91 7.95 5.55
CA PRO A 98 3.19 8.49 5.13
C PRO A 98 3.10 9.16 3.76
N LYS A 99 4.01 10.09 3.49
CA LYS A 99 4.14 10.62 2.12
C LYS A 99 4.55 9.51 1.16
N HIS A 100 4.06 9.56 -0.08
CA HIS A 100 4.44 8.68 -1.19
C HIS A 100 4.19 7.17 -0.95
N GLN A 101 3.50 6.83 0.14
CA GLN A 101 3.25 5.46 0.57
C GLN A 101 1.84 5.31 1.13
N GLN A 102 1.32 4.10 1.01
CA GLN A 102 0.07 3.71 1.65
C GLN A 102 0.30 2.48 2.51
N CYS A 103 -0.13 2.57 3.76
CA CYS A 103 -0.08 1.51 4.75
C CYS A 103 -1.48 0.99 5.05
N ALA A 104 -1.66 -0.32 5.02
CA ALA A 104 -2.91 -0.99 5.37
C ALA A 104 -2.64 -2.17 6.31
N ALA A 105 -3.64 -2.50 7.13
CA ALA A 105 -3.57 -3.68 7.98
C ALA A 105 -3.56 -4.96 7.12
N SER A 106 -2.61 -5.85 7.38
CA SER A 106 -2.46 -7.12 6.66
C SER A 106 -1.51 -8.03 7.44
N PRO A 107 -1.75 -9.35 7.55
CA PRO A 107 -2.90 -10.09 7.00
C PRO A 107 -4.10 -10.16 7.96
N TYR A 108 -3.94 -9.72 9.21
CA TYR A 108 -4.93 -9.87 10.26
C TYR A 108 -5.83 -8.63 10.43
N LEU A 109 -7.01 -8.86 10.98
CA LEU A 109 -7.97 -7.80 11.29
C LEU A 109 -7.40 -6.89 12.40
N PRO A 110 -7.37 -5.56 12.20
CA PRO A 110 -6.83 -4.64 13.19
C PRO A 110 -7.85 -4.29 14.29
N TYR A 111 -8.89 -5.09 14.49
CA TYR A 111 -9.99 -4.85 15.42
C TYR A 111 -10.40 -6.12 16.16
N GLY A 112 -11.09 -5.95 17.29
CA GLY A 112 -11.58 -7.07 18.09
C GLY A 112 -11.96 -6.65 19.51
N THR A 113 -12.13 -7.64 20.38
CA THR A 113 -12.38 -7.43 21.82
C THR A 113 -11.19 -7.93 22.63
N ALA A 114 -10.65 -7.08 23.51
CA ALA A 114 -9.54 -7.45 24.37
C ALA A 114 -9.91 -8.61 25.32
N GLY A 115 -8.96 -9.51 25.55
CA GLY A 115 -9.15 -10.72 26.35
C GLY A 115 -9.51 -11.98 25.58
N GLN A 116 -9.73 -11.91 24.27
CA GLN A 116 -9.85 -13.12 23.42
C GLN A 116 -8.51 -13.83 23.22
N LEU A 117 -7.40 -13.08 23.25
CA LEU A 117 -6.03 -13.58 23.14
C LEU A 117 -5.20 -13.01 24.30
N ALA A 118 -4.07 -13.67 24.61
CA ALA A 118 -3.16 -13.23 25.67
C ALA A 118 -2.48 -11.87 25.38
N ARG A 119 -2.47 -11.43 24.12
CA ARG A 119 -1.94 -10.15 23.64
C ARG A 119 -2.60 -9.76 22.32
N ILE A 120 -2.57 -8.47 21.99
CA ILE A 120 -3.09 -7.95 20.73
C ILE A 120 -1.87 -7.62 19.85
N ASP A 121 -1.67 -8.37 18.77
CA ASP A 121 -0.61 -8.14 17.79
C ASP A 121 -1.24 -7.75 16.46
N ILE A 122 -0.92 -6.56 15.95
CA ILE A 122 -1.47 -6.04 14.69
C ILE A 122 -0.31 -5.72 13.74
N ARG A 123 -0.47 -6.14 12.48
CA ARG A 123 0.50 -5.94 11.42
C ARG A 123 -0.04 -4.96 10.38
N PHE A 124 0.77 -3.98 10.03
CA PHE A 124 0.57 -3.11 8.86
C PHE A 124 1.65 -3.40 7.82
N VAL A 125 1.27 -3.30 6.55
CA VAL A 125 2.18 -3.39 5.41
C VAL A 125 2.05 -2.10 4.61
N CYS A 126 3.18 -1.46 4.35
CA CYS A 126 3.26 -0.25 3.54
C CYS A 126 3.82 -0.55 2.15
N ALA A 127 3.25 0.08 1.13
CA ALA A 127 3.74 0.03 -0.24
C ALA A 127 3.99 1.44 -0.78
N ILE A 128 5.00 1.57 -1.64
CA ILE A 128 5.27 2.81 -2.38
C ILE A 128 4.16 3.03 -3.40
N ASN A 129 3.62 4.24 -3.45
CA ASN A 129 2.64 4.62 -4.44
C ASN A 129 3.27 4.58 -5.84
N ALA A 130 2.55 4.01 -6.80
CA ALA A 130 2.97 3.95 -8.19
C ALA A 130 2.03 4.75 -9.07
N TYR A 131 2.60 5.50 -10.00
CA TYR A 131 1.87 6.46 -10.82
C TYR A 131 1.94 6.08 -12.30
N PRO A 132 0.87 6.32 -13.08
CA PRO A 132 0.86 6.01 -14.50
C PRO A 132 1.89 6.84 -15.27
N LEU A 133 2.43 6.22 -16.31
CA LEU A 133 3.35 6.84 -17.27
C LEU A 133 2.71 6.73 -18.66
N GLY A 134 2.61 7.82 -19.39
CA GLY A 134 1.87 7.85 -20.64
C GLY A 134 1.94 9.16 -21.39
N GLY A 135 1.09 9.26 -22.41
CA GLY A 135 1.00 10.41 -23.30
C GLY A 135 0.31 10.06 -24.61
N THR A 136 0.86 10.50 -25.74
CA THR A 136 0.24 10.32 -27.05
C THR A 136 1.22 9.83 -28.09
N VAL A 137 0.79 8.91 -28.94
CA VAL A 137 1.50 8.48 -30.14
C VAL A 137 0.84 9.10 -31.36
N LYS A 138 1.63 9.80 -32.18
CA LYS A 138 1.18 10.58 -33.33
C LYS A 138 1.73 10.01 -34.62
N GLY A 139 0.91 10.00 -35.66
CA GLY A 139 1.31 9.58 -37.00
C GLY A 139 1.60 8.07 -37.13
N LEU A 140 1.26 7.26 -36.12
CA LEU A 140 1.45 5.81 -36.19
C LEU A 140 0.44 5.22 -37.19
N THR A 141 0.97 4.66 -38.27
CA THR A 141 0.21 3.90 -39.27
C THR A 141 0.77 2.50 -39.45
N GLY A 142 2.05 2.31 -39.13
CA GLY A 142 2.74 1.02 -39.13
C GLY A 142 2.39 0.16 -37.92
N THR A 143 2.45 -1.15 -38.11
CA THR A 143 2.35 -2.13 -37.03
C THR A 143 3.73 -2.54 -36.52
N GLY A 144 3.78 -2.99 -35.26
CA GLY A 144 5.01 -3.50 -34.64
C GLY A 144 5.80 -2.48 -33.80
N LEU A 145 5.25 -1.29 -33.52
CA LEU A 145 5.84 -0.36 -32.56
C LEU A 145 5.92 -1.02 -31.19
N VAL A 146 7.12 -1.09 -30.63
CA VAL A 146 7.32 -1.50 -29.22
C VAL A 146 8.11 -0.42 -28.51
N LEU A 147 7.58 0.05 -27.39
CA LEU A 147 8.25 0.98 -26.48
C LEU A 147 8.74 0.23 -25.24
N ALA A 148 9.87 0.65 -24.69
CA ALA A 148 10.39 0.15 -23.43
C ALA A 148 10.47 1.29 -22.43
N ASN A 149 10.20 1.02 -21.15
CA ASN A 149 10.48 1.93 -20.05
C ASN A 149 11.59 1.32 -19.19
N GLY A 150 12.83 1.73 -19.42
CA GLY A 150 14.00 1.13 -18.77
C GLY A 150 14.13 -0.39 -19.01
N SER A 151 15.00 -1.04 -18.23
CA SER A 151 15.26 -2.49 -18.33
C SER A 151 14.39 -3.35 -17.43
N THR A 152 13.67 -2.76 -16.47
CA THR A 152 12.96 -3.47 -15.39
C THR A 152 11.46 -3.25 -15.39
N THR A 153 10.95 -2.25 -16.12
CA THR A 153 9.54 -1.85 -16.08
C THR A 153 8.72 -2.39 -17.28
N GLY A 154 9.34 -3.23 -18.10
CA GLY A 154 8.70 -3.97 -19.19
C GLY A 154 8.63 -3.22 -20.53
N THR A 155 8.04 -3.87 -21.52
CA THR A 155 7.79 -3.34 -22.85
C THR A 155 6.30 -3.26 -23.11
N ILE A 156 5.91 -2.36 -24.02
CA ILE A 156 4.54 -2.27 -24.49
C ILE A 156 4.47 -2.17 -25.99
N GLY A 157 3.61 -2.98 -26.60
CA GLY A 157 3.25 -2.85 -28.01
C GLY A 157 2.19 -1.77 -28.18
N VAL A 158 2.38 -0.90 -29.17
CA VAL A 158 1.40 0.12 -29.53
C VAL A 158 0.89 -0.17 -30.93
N SER A 159 -0.43 -0.22 -31.07
CA SER A 159 -1.11 -0.42 -32.36
C SER A 159 -1.62 0.91 -32.91
N PRO A 160 -1.62 1.10 -34.24
CA PRO A 160 -2.23 2.28 -34.85
C PRO A 160 -3.75 2.31 -34.61
N ALA A 161 -4.33 3.51 -34.62
CA ALA A 161 -5.78 3.67 -34.65
C ALA A 161 -6.34 3.15 -35.99
N LEU A 162 -7.32 2.25 -35.92
CA LEU A 162 -7.93 1.62 -37.09
C LEU A 162 -9.34 2.16 -37.36
N ASP A 163 -9.74 2.22 -38.62
CA ASP A 163 -11.12 2.45 -39.03
C ASP A 163 -11.99 1.18 -38.97
N ALA A 164 -13.26 1.28 -39.38
CA ALA A 164 -14.19 0.17 -39.41
C ALA A 164 -13.76 -0.99 -40.35
N ASN A 165 -12.83 -0.74 -41.28
CA ASN A 165 -12.30 -1.72 -42.23
C ASN A 165 -10.90 -2.22 -41.82
N GLN A 166 -10.49 -1.99 -40.57
CA GLN A 166 -9.17 -2.35 -40.04
C GLN A 166 -8.00 -1.67 -40.76
N LYS A 167 -8.21 -0.49 -41.35
CA LYS A 167 -7.12 0.29 -41.95
C LYS A 167 -6.58 1.36 -40.98
N PRO A 168 -5.26 1.55 -40.91
CA PRO A 168 -4.66 2.62 -40.12
C PRO A 168 -5.15 4.00 -40.57
N THR A 169 -5.62 4.79 -39.61
CA THR A 169 -6.15 6.14 -39.85
C THR A 169 -5.10 7.24 -39.66
N GLY A 170 -4.00 6.92 -38.95
CA GLY A 170 -2.99 7.91 -38.54
C GLY A 170 -3.45 8.84 -37.42
N ALA A 171 -4.64 8.61 -36.84
CA ALA A 171 -5.13 9.34 -35.69
C ALA A 171 -4.25 9.10 -34.46
N ASP A 172 -4.22 10.09 -33.57
CA ASP A 172 -3.48 10.04 -32.32
C ASP A 172 -3.97 8.86 -31.44
N VAL A 173 -3.03 8.08 -30.93
CA VAL A 173 -3.27 6.91 -30.07
C VAL A 173 -2.81 7.23 -28.64
N PRO A 174 -3.58 6.91 -27.59
CA PRO A 174 -3.12 7.07 -26.22
C PRO A 174 -1.95 6.11 -25.93
N LEU A 175 -0.88 6.65 -25.34
CA LEU A 175 0.21 5.88 -24.76
C LEU A 175 -0.08 5.66 -23.28
N ILE A 176 -0.17 4.40 -22.87
CA ILE A 176 -0.34 4.00 -21.46
C ILE A 176 0.71 2.95 -21.16
N MET A 177 1.70 3.25 -20.33
CA MET A 177 2.72 2.31 -19.89
C MET A 177 2.42 1.78 -18.48
N ASN A 178 3.22 0.83 -18.02
CA ASN A 178 3.17 0.35 -16.64
C ASN A 178 3.44 1.50 -15.66
N SER A 179 2.73 1.48 -14.54
CA SER A 179 2.94 2.45 -13.46
C SER A 179 4.35 2.34 -12.87
N VAL A 180 4.91 3.49 -12.52
CA VAL A 180 6.26 3.64 -12.00
C VAL A 180 6.17 4.06 -10.53
N PRO A 181 6.82 3.34 -9.59
CA PRO A 181 6.84 3.73 -8.18
C PRO A 181 7.44 5.12 -7.98
N TYR A 182 6.96 5.85 -6.98
CA TYR A 182 7.54 7.13 -6.58
C TYR A 182 9.06 7.00 -6.31
N ASN A 183 9.80 8.05 -6.63
CA ASN A 183 11.26 8.15 -6.53
C ASN A 183 12.03 7.11 -7.35
N THR A 184 11.40 6.57 -8.41
CA THR A 184 12.09 5.73 -9.38
C THR A 184 12.21 6.43 -10.73
N THR A 185 13.33 6.20 -11.40
CA THR A 185 13.60 6.76 -12.73
C THR A 185 12.84 6.00 -13.80
N TYR A 186 12.30 6.72 -14.78
CA TYR A 186 11.75 6.17 -16.00
C TYR A 186 12.50 6.72 -17.22
N GLY A 187 12.48 5.97 -18.31
CA GLY A 187 13.15 6.32 -19.56
C GLY A 187 12.50 5.57 -20.71
N VAL A 188 11.65 6.27 -21.45
CA VAL A 188 10.87 5.69 -22.54
C VAL A 188 11.66 5.77 -23.84
N THR A 189 11.93 4.61 -24.43
CA THR A 189 12.67 4.48 -25.69
C THR A 189 11.90 3.62 -26.68
N VAL A 190 12.11 3.87 -27.97
CA VAL A 190 11.61 2.96 -29.00
C VAL A 190 12.51 1.72 -29.05
N LEU A 191 11.93 0.56 -28.75
CA LEU A 191 12.62 -0.72 -28.82
C LEU A 191 12.53 -1.32 -30.22
N THR A 192 11.33 -1.27 -30.82
CA THR A 192 11.08 -1.79 -32.17
C THR A 192 10.33 -0.74 -32.98
N GLN A 193 10.87 -0.40 -34.15
CA GLN A 193 10.21 0.50 -35.10
C GLN A 193 9.13 -0.24 -35.91
N PRO A 194 8.05 0.44 -36.33
CA PRO A 194 7.05 -0.16 -37.22
C PRO A 194 7.64 -0.57 -38.56
N THR A 195 7.17 -1.70 -39.11
CA THR A 195 7.68 -2.24 -40.39
C THR A 195 6.65 -2.30 -41.50
N SER A 196 5.35 -2.18 -41.18
CA SER A 196 4.26 -2.29 -42.17
C SER A 196 3.13 -1.28 -41.93
N PRO A 197 3.17 -0.10 -42.59
CA PRO A 197 4.32 0.47 -43.31
C PRO A 197 5.52 0.76 -42.41
N ALA A 198 6.71 0.88 -43.02
CA ALA A 198 7.92 1.23 -42.31
C ALA A 198 7.86 2.69 -41.82
N GLN A 199 8.11 2.89 -40.53
CA GLN A 199 8.12 4.22 -39.92
C GLN A 199 9.31 4.37 -38.97
N THR A 200 9.75 5.61 -38.78
CA THR A 200 10.67 5.98 -37.71
C THR A 200 9.89 6.73 -36.63
N CYS A 201 9.78 6.13 -35.45
CA CYS A 201 9.21 6.75 -34.27
C CYS A 201 10.30 7.31 -33.35
N THR A 202 10.02 8.45 -32.72
CA THR A 202 10.90 9.10 -31.73
C THR A 202 10.11 9.52 -30.50
N VAL A 203 10.72 9.46 -29.32
CA VAL A 203 10.08 9.82 -28.04
C VAL A 203 10.57 11.19 -27.59
N THR A 204 9.64 12.04 -27.16
CA THR A 204 9.88 13.35 -26.55
C THR A 204 8.98 13.55 -25.33
N GLY A 205 9.20 14.62 -24.57
CA GLY A 205 8.46 14.90 -23.34
C GLY A 205 9.12 14.28 -22.11
N GLY A 206 8.33 13.93 -21.09
CA GLY A 206 8.87 13.56 -19.78
C GLY A 206 9.48 14.78 -19.07
N ALA A 207 10.14 14.55 -17.93
CA ALA A 207 10.77 15.63 -17.17
C ALA A 207 12.03 16.18 -17.84
N ASN A 208 12.78 15.33 -18.57
CA ASN A 208 14.01 15.73 -19.24
C ASN A 208 13.83 16.16 -20.70
N GLY A 209 12.61 16.12 -21.24
CA GLY A 209 12.30 16.45 -22.64
C GLY A 209 12.58 15.33 -23.66
N PHE A 210 13.29 14.27 -23.26
CA PHE A 210 13.72 13.14 -24.09
C PHE A 210 13.07 11.82 -23.66
N GLY A 211 11.85 11.88 -23.11
CA GLY A 211 11.09 10.70 -22.71
C GLY A 211 11.49 10.09 -21.37
N GLY A 212 12.33 10.76 -20.58
CA GLY A 212 12.79 10.28 -19.28
C GLY A 212 12.58 11.26 -18.14
N GLY A 213 12.79 10.77 -16.92
CA GLY A 213 12.65 11.55 -15.69
C GLY A 213 12.62 10.67 -14.45
N THR A 214 12.26 11.26 -13.33
CA THR A 214 11.96 10.56 -12.07
C THR A 214 10.50 10.77 -11.74
N MET A 215 9.85 9.75 -11.18
CA MET A 215 8.48 9.86 -10.66
C MET A 215 8.51 10.60 -9.31
N ASP A 216 8.56 11.93 -9.38
CA ASP A 216 8.77 12.84 -8.24
C ASP A 216 7.46 13.45 -7.71
N ASP A 217 7.57 14.43 -6.81
CA ASP A 217 6.43 15.13 -6.20
C ASP A 217 5.54 15.83 -7.23
N ALA A 218 6.14 16.36 -8.30
CA ALA A 218 5.40 17.03 -9.37
C ALA A 218 4.57 16.01 -10.16
N ALA A 219 5.17 14.87 -10.49
CA ALA A 219 4.47 13.78 -11.15
C ALA A 219 3.36 13.19 -10.27
N GLU A 220 3.60 12.97 -8.97
CA GLU A 220 2.58 12.51 -8.02
C GLU A 220 1.41 13.50 -7.93
N THR A 221 1.70 14.80 -7.81
CA THR A 221 0.67 15.87 -7.75
C THR A 221 -0.16 15.91 -9.03
N ALA A 222 0.45 15.63 -10.18
CA ALA A 222 -0.22 15.54 -11.48
C ALA A 222 -1.00 14.21 -11.69
N GLY A 223 -0.87 13.25 -10.77
CA GLY A 223 -1.45 11.91 -10.91
C GLY A 223 -0.71 11.01 -11.89
N GLY A 224 0.55 11.33 -12.21
CA GLY A 224 1.42 10.61 -13.13
C GLY A 224 2.05 11.49 -14.19
N VAL A 225 2.84 10.87 -15.07
CA VAL A 225 3.49 11.56 -16.19
C VAL A 225 2.67 11.29 -17.45
N GLY A 226 1.99 12.33 -17.96
CA GLY A 226 1.12 12.23 -19.13
C GLY A 226 1.57 13.01 -20.36
N ASN A 227 2.78 13.60 -20.33
CA ASN A 227 3.25 14.52 -21.36
C ASN A 227 4.19 13.87 -22.40
N LEU A 228 4.30 12.54 -22.44
CA LEU A 228 5.11 11.87 -23.45
C LEU A 228 4.49 12.02 -24.83
N VAL A 229 5.32 12.27 -25.83
CA VAL A 229 4.89 12.30 -27.22
C VAL A 229 5.79 11.40 -28.05
N VAL A 230 5.19 10.38 -28.66
CA VAL A 230 5.86 9.52 -29.63
C VAL A 230 5.45 9.95 -31.01
N THR A 231 6.39 10.45 -31.81
CA THR A 231 6.11 10.93 -33.17
C THR A 231 6.66 9.94 -34.17
N CYS A 232 5.79 9.36 -34.99
CA CYS A 232 6.14 8.41 -36.06
C CYS A 232 6.03 9.09 -37.43
N VAL A 233 7.08 8.97 -38.23
CA VAL A 233 7.14 9.45 -39.61
C VAL A 233 7.37 8.30 -40.57
N ASN A 234 6.73 8.33 -41.74
CA ASN A 234 6.97 7.32 -42.77
C ASN A 234 8.40 7.45 -43.31
N ASN A 235 9.02 6.29 -43.55
CA ASN A 235 10.32 6.22 -44.23
C ASN A 235 10.16 6.24 -45.76
#